data_AF-A0A7D9DGM0-F1
#
_entry.id   AF-A0A7D9DGM0-F1
#
_cell.length_a   1.000
_cell.length_b   1.000
_cell.length_c   1.000
_cell.angle_alpha   90.00
_cell.angle_beta   90.00
_cell.angle_gamma   90.00
#
_symmetry.space_group_name_H-M   'P 1'
#
loop_
_entity.id
_entity.type
_entity.pdbx_description
1 polymer ?
#
loop_
_entity_poly.entity_id
_entity_poly.type
_entity_poly.pdbx_seq_one_letter_code
_entity_poly.pdbx_strand_id
1 'polypeptide(L)'
;GLLTRILNSSLEQQCVPTLWKLANLATIPKELPLSSCDQLLRPISISLTNIIMTLFEKLLFKQEISMQSNFIIGKDQFAYKTGSNTTTALIKCQHQWLKWLDDEEVDSVRVISFDFSKAFGTVPHDIAGCAKS
;
A
#
# COMPACT_ATOMS: atom_id res chain seq x y z
N GLY A 1 -4.27 -10.60 28.26
CA GLY A 1 -3.84 -9.53 29.19
C GLY A 1 -4.69 -8.28 28.98
N LEU A 2 -4.44 -7.20 29.72
CA LEU A 2 -5.22 -5.94 29.62
C LEU A 2 -5.27 -5.39 28.18
N LEU A 3 -4.13 -5.34 27.49
CA LEU A 3 -4.06 -4.90 26.09
C LEU A 3 -4.92 -5.75 25.15
N THR A 4 -4.95 -7.07 25.33
CA THR A 4 -5.80 -7.98 24.55
C THR A 4 -7.28 -7.64 24.72
N ARG A 5 -7.71 -7.33 25.96
CA ARG A 5 -9.10 -6.96 26.24
C ARG A 5 -9.48 -5.64 25.58
N ILE A 6 -8.58 -4.66 25.60
CA ILE A 6 -8.81 -3.35 24.98
C ILE A 6 -8.88 -3.47 23.45
N LEU A 7 -7.97 -4.24 22.83
CA LEU A 7 -7.98 -4.47 21.38
C LEU A 7 -9.23 -5.25 20.93
N ASN A 8 -9.59 -6.32 21.65
CA ASN A 8 -10.80 -7.09 21.35
C ASN A 8 -12.07 -6.25 21.50
N SER A 9 -12.16 -5.44 22.56
CA SER A 9 -13.29 -4.53 22.76
C SER A 9 -13.38 -3.50 21.63
N SER A 10 -12.26 -2.95 21.16
CA SER A 10 -12.23 -2.03 20.02
C SER A 10 -12.67 -2.70 18.72
N LEU A 11 -12.29 -3.97 18.48
CA LEU A 11 -12.73 -4.77 17.34
C LEU A 11 -14.24 -5.04 17.38
N GLU A 12 -14.77 -5.49 18.53
CA GLU A 12 -16.20 -5.77 18.72
C GLU A 12 -17.07 -4.54 18.53
N GLN A 13 -16.61 -3.39 19.03
CA GLN A 13 -17.32 -2.11 18.92
C GLN A 13 -17.09 -1.39 17.59
N GLN A 14 -16.22 -1.93 16.72
CA GLN A 14 -15.79 -1.31 15.46
C GLN A 14 -15.37 0.17 15.61
N CYS A 15 -14.80 0.51 16.77
CA CYS A 15 -14.48 1.89 17.13
C CYS A 15 -13.03 1.98 17.61
N VAL A 16 -12.28 2.88 16.98
CA VAL A 16 -10.88 3.17 17.34
C VAL A 16 -10.85 4.50 18.11
N PRO A 17 -10.32 4.52 19.35
CA PRO A 17 -10.18 5.75 20.13
C PRO A 17 -9.41 6.84 19.39
N THR A 18 -9.81 8.10 19.55
CA THR A 18 -9.16 9.25 18.89
C THR A 18 -7.69 9.40 19.28
N LEU A 19 -7.36 9.15 20.54
CA LEU A 19 -5.98 9.12 21.05
C LEU A 19 -5.11 8.14 20.27
N TRP A 20 -5.71 7.05 19.77
CA TRP A 20 -4.99 6.06 19.00
C TRP A 20 -4.66 6.56 17.59
N LYS A 21 -5.56 7.35 17.00
CA LYS A 21 -5.41 7.92 15.65
C LYS A 21 -4.38 9.05 15.55
N LEU A 22 -3.86 9.56 16.68
CA LEU A 22 -2.83 10.59 16.68
C LEU A 22 -1.47 10.00 16.28
N ALA A 23 -0.89 10.54 15.21
CA ALA A 23 0.45 10.18 14.76
C ALA A 23 1.29 11.42 14.51
N ASN A 24 2.57 11.35 14.87
CA ASN A 24 3.53 12.41 14.56
C ASN A 24 3.91 12.31 13.09
N LEU A 25 3.75 13.41 12.35
CA LEU A 25 4.18 13.49 10.96
C LEU A 25 5.66 13.85 10.93
N ALA A 26 6.47 13.03 10.25
CA ALA A 26 7.84 13.40 9.90
C ALA A 26 8.04 13.37 8.40
N THR A 27 8.97 14.19 7.92
CA THR A 27 9.25 14.34 6.50
C THR A 27 10.58 13.69 6.17
N ILE A 28 10.58 12.73 5.24
CA ILE A 28 11.81 12.12 4.72
C ILE A 28 12.03 12.57 3.28
N PRO A 29 13.25 13.04 2.92
CA PRO A 29 13.63 13.31 1.54
C PRO A 29 13.55 12.08 0.63
N LYS A 30 12.96 12.25 -0.55
CA LYS A 30 12.79 11.21 -1.58
C LYS A 30 14.07 10.98 -2.38
N GLU A 31 14.87 12.03 -2.59
CA GLU A 31 16.11 11.99 -3.39
C GLU A 31 17.18 12.91 -2.77
N LEU A 32 18.45 12.56 -2.98
CA LEU A 32 19.61 13.37 -2.62
C LEU A 32 20.50 13.54 -3.87
N PRO A 33 20.96 14.76 -4.21
CA PRO A 33 20.71 16.05 -3.54
C PRO A 33 19.33 16.65 -3.87
N LEU A 34 18.83 17.53 -2.99
CA LEU A 34 17.49 18.12 -3.13
C LEU A 34 17.41 19.07 -4.33
N SER A 35 16.73 18.65 -5.40
CA SER A 35 16.54 19.45 -6.61
C SER A 35 15.44 20.51 -6.50
N SER A 36 14.48 20.37 -5.58
CA SER A 36 13.47 21.38 -5.24
C SER A 36 12.78 21.10 -3.89
N CYS A 37 12.36 22.16 -3.17
CA CYS A 37 11.78 22.05 -1.83
C CYS A 37 10.37 21.41 -1.81
N ASP A 38 9.58 21.59 -2.87
CA ASP A 38 8.15 21.29 -2.88
C ASP A 38 7.77 19.86 -3.31
N GLN A 39 8.70 19.08 -3.86
CA GLN A 39 8.41 17.78 -4.49
C GLN A 39 9.05 16.56 -3.81
N LEU A 40 9.96 16.78 -2.85
CA LEU A 40 10.83 15.70 -2.36
C LEU A 40 10.52 15.22 -0.95
N LEU A 41 9.60 15.80 -0.21
CA LEU A 41 9.29 15.33 1.15
C LEU A 41 8.11 14.37 1.10
N ARG A 42 8.35 13.09 1.46
CA ARG A 42 7.25 12.19 1.80
C ARG A 42 6.89 12.46 3.26
N PRO A 43 5.68 12.99 3.57
CA PRO A 43 5.18 12.94 4.92
C PRO A 43 4.94 11.48 5.25
N ILE A 44 5.81 10.92 6.09
CA ILE A 44 5.62 9.61 6.66
C ILE A 44 5.00 9.86 8.02
N SER A 45 3.80 9.33 8.20
CA SER A 45 3.25 9.18 9.54
C SER A 45 4.20 8.28 10.32
N ILE A 46 4.91 8.84 11.30
CA ILE A 46 5.68 8.07 12.25
C ILE A 46 4.65 7.41 13.19
N SER A 47 4.12 6.27 12.74
CA SER A 47 3.26 5.37 13.52
C SER A 47 3.97 4.82 14.76
N LEU A 48 5.30 5.01 14.89
CA LEU A 48 6.07 4.65 16.08
C LEU A 48 5.57 5.31 17.37
N THR A 49 4.78 6.38 17.32
CA THR A 49 4.23 7.00 18.53
C THR A 49 3.05 6.22 19.12
N ASN A 50 2.38 5.35 18.35
CA ASN A 50 1.28 4.53 18.88
C ASN A 50 1.40 3.04 18.52
N ILE A 51 2.17 2.32 19.34
CA ILE A 51 2.34 0.85 19.26
C ILE A 51 0.98 0.14 19.27
N ILE A 52 -0.02 0.67 19.98
CA ILE A 52 -1.35 0.06 20.08
C ILE A 52 -2.05 0.08 18.71
N MET A 53 -1.97 1.19 17.96
CA MET A 53 -2.50 1.23 16.59
C MET A 53 -1.78 0.29 15.65
N THR A 54 -0.45 0.24 15.71
CA THR A 54 0.32 -0.69 14.86
C THR A 54 -0.09 -2.14 15.13
N LEU A 55 -0.32 -2.49 16.39
CA LEU A 55 -0.81 -3.83 16.75
C LEU A 55 -2.24 -4.07 16.26
N PHE A 56 -3.11 -3.07 16.39
CA PHE A 56 -4.49 -3.14 15.92
C PHE A 56 -4.57 -3.32 14.40
N GLU A 57 -3.83 -2.53 13.62
CA GLU A 57 -3.72 -2.66 12.15
C GLU A 57 -3.21 -4.05 11.75
N LYS A 58 -2.19 -4.59 12.43
CA LYS A 58 -1.69 -5.94 12.18
C LYS A 58 -2.73 -7.02 12.48
N LEU A 59 -3.51 -6.87 13.55
CA LEU A 59 -4.57 -7.80 13.91
C LEU A 59 -5.70 -7.76 12.88
N LEU A 60 -6.18 -6.58 12.51
CA LEU A 60 -7.17 -6.38 11.46
C LEU A 60 -6.70 -6.96 10.12
N PHE A 61 -5.45 -6.68 9.74
CA PHE A 61 -4.89 -7.21 8.52
C PHE A 61 -4.88 -8.73 8.54
N LYS A 62 -4.48 -9.34 9.66
CA LYS A 62 -4.44 -10.80 9.80
C LYS A 62 -5.84 -11.43 9.76
N GLN A 63 -6.82 -10.85 10.45
CA GLN A 63 -8.16 -11.42 10.59
C GLN A 63 -9.04 -11.22 9.35
N GLU A 64 -9.10 -10.01 8.82
CA GLU A 64 -10.09 -9.64 7.79
C GLU A 64 -9.45 -9.51 6.40
N ILE A 65 -8.34 -8.79 6.31
CA ILE A 65 -7.79 -8.37 5.01
C ILE A 65 -6.99 -9.50 4.37
N SER A 66 -6.22 -10.27 5.14
CA SER A 66 -5.31 -11.28 4.59
C SER A 66 -6.04 -12.34 3.76
N MET A 67 -7.21 -12.80 4.23
CA MET A 67 -8.03 -13.77 3.53
C MET A 67 -8.66 -13.18 2.26
N GLN A 68 -9.18 -11.95 2.34
CA GLN A 68 -9.83 -11.28 1.20
C GLN A 68 -8.83 -10.81 0.13
N SER A 69 -7.62 -10.44 0.55
CA SER A 69 -6.59 -9.87 -0.33
C SER A 69 -6.22 -10.82 -1.48
N ASN A 70 -6.18 -12.13 -1.23
CA ASN A 70 -5.89 -13.11 -2.28
C ASN A 70 -6.98 -13.22 -3.36
N PHE A 71 -8.22 -12.86 -3.03
CA PHE A 71 -9.35 -12.88 -3.96
C PHE A 71 -9.54 -11.55 -4.69
N ILE A 72 -9.25 -10.43 -4.02
CA ILE A 72 -9.44 -9.07 -4.56
C ILE A 72 -8.25 -8.65 -5.43
N ILE A 73 -7.03 -9.07 -5.06
CA ILE A 73 -5.81 -8.67 -5.77
C ILE A 73 -5.70 -9.44 -7.09
N GLY A 74 -5.71 -8.70 -8.21
CA GLY A 74 -5.61 -9.25 -9.56
C GLY A 74 -4.35 -10.10 -9.80
N LYS A 75 -4.41 -10.97 -10.82
CA LYS A 75 -3.31 -11.88 -11.20
C LYS A 75 -2.06 -11.15 -11.70
N ASP A 76 -2.20 -9.90 -12.13
CA ASP A 76 -1.14 -9.03 -12.64
C ASP A 76 -0.62 -8.01 -11.63
N GLN A 77 -1.10 -8.06 -10.38
CA GLN A 77 -0.58 -7.25 -9.28
C GLN A 77 0.52 -8.03 -8.54
N PHE A 78 1.75 -7.51 -8.58
CA PHE A 78 2.92 -8.15 -7.96
C PHE A 78 3.37 -7.48 -6.65
N ALA A 79 3.08 -6.18 -6.50
CA ALA A 79 3.43 -5.45 -5.29
C ALA A 79 2.50 -5.80 -4.13
N TYR A 80 3.05 -5.81 -2.91
CA TYR A 80 2.33 -6.08 -1.66
C TYR A 80 1.59 -7.43 -1.59
N LYS A 81 2.02 -8.39 -2.39
CA LYS A 81 1.44 -9.74 -2.46
C LYS A 81 2.45 -10.79 -2.01
N THR A 82 2.04 -11.65 -1.09
CA THR A 82 2.88 -12.76 -0.60
C THR A 82 3.31 -13.66 -1.76
N GLY A 83 4.60 -14.00 -1.82
CA GLY A 83 5.16 -14.85 -2.87
C GLY A 83 5.33 -14.17 -4.23
N SER A 84 5.10 -12.86 -4.33
CA SER A 84 5.40 -12.06 -5.52
C SER A 84 6.52 -11.05 -5.23
N ASN A 85 7.30 -10.71 -6.26
CA ASN A 85 8.33 -9.69 -6.17
C ASN A 85 8.49 -8.96 -7.51
N THR A 86 9.37 -7.96 -7.54
CA THR A 86 9.67 -7.16 -8.73
C THR A 86 10.26 -8.00 -9.87
N THR A 87 11.08 -9.00 -9.55
CA THR A 87 11.66 -9.92 -10.53
C THR A 87 10.59 -10.75 -11.23
N THR A 88 9.62 -11.29 -10.49
CA THR A 88 8.49 -12.05 -11.07
C THR A 88 7.66 -11.18 -12.00
N ALA A 89 7.44 -9.91 -11.65
CA ALA A 89 6.76 -8.95 -12.51
C ALA A 89 7.53 -8.73 -13.82
N LEU A 90 8.84 -8.47 -13.73
CA LEU A 90 9.69 -8.24 -14.89
C LEU A 90 9.78 -9.46 -15.81
N ILE A 91 9.97 -10.65 -15.25
CA ILE A 91 10.01 -11.91 -16.00
C ILE A 91 8.70 -12.10 -16.77
N LYS A 92 7.55 -11.86 -16.13
CA LYS A 92 6.26 -12.01 -16.79
C LYS A 92 6.09 -11.02 -17.94
N CYS A 93 6.42 -9.74 -17.71
CA CYS A 93 6.37 -8.72 -18.75
C CYS A 93 7.26 -9.10 -19.94
N GLN A 94 8.52 -9.45 -19.68
CA GLN A 94 9.48 -9.86 -20.70
C GLN A 94 8.98 -11.07 -21.49
N HIS A 95 8.49 -12.11 -20.79
CA HIS A 95 7.97 -13.30 -21.44
C HIS A 95 6.78 -12.99 -22.36
N GLN A 96 5.85 -12.12 -21.92
CA GLN A 96 4.72 -11.72 -22.75
C GLN A 96 5.14 -10.92 -23.98
N TRP A 97 6.07 -9.98 -23.82
CA TRP A 97 6.55 -9.17 -24.95
C TRP A 97 7.26 -10.03 -25.98
N LEU A 98 8.12 -10.95 -25.55
CA LEU A 98 8.80 -11.88 -26.46
C LEU A 98 7.79 -12.78 -27.19
N LYS A 99 6.82 -13.32 -26.44
CA LYS A 99 5.77 -14.16 -27.04
C LYS A 99 4.96 -13.43 -28.12
N TRP A 100 4.69 -12.14 -27.95
CA TRP A 100 4.02 -11.34 -28.98
C TRP A 100 4.93 -11.02 -30.16
N LEU A 101 6.22 -10.82 -29.94
CA LEU A 101 7.18 -10.57 -31.03
C LEU A 101 7.48 -11.83 -31.87
N ASP A 102 7.30 -13.02 -31.29
CA ASP A 102 7.45 -14.28 -32.01
C ASP A 102 6.25 -14.61 -32.92
N ASP A 103 5.18 -13.81 -32.87
CA ASP A 103 4.00 -13.95 -33.74
C ASP A 103 4.23 -13.22 -35.07
N GLU A 104 4.16 -13.94 -36.19
CA GLU A 104 4.40 -13.39 -37.53
C GLU A 104 3.40 -12.29 -37.92
N GLU A 105 2.24 -12.20 -37.25
CA GLU A 105 1.25 -11.13 -37.45
C GLU A 105 1.57 -9.83 -36.69
N VAL A 106 2.60 -9.82 -35.84
CA VAL A 106 2.95 -8.70 -34.96
C VAL A 106 4.24 -8.02 -35.41
N ASP A 107 4.12 -6.80 -35.95
CA ASP A 107 5.28 -6.01 -36.38
C ASP A 107 6.11 -5.44 -35.22
N SER A 108 5.46 -5.08 -34.10
CA SER A 108 6.15 -4.50 -32.94
C SER A 108 5.32 -4.51 -31.66
N VAL A 109 6.00 -4.51 -30.51
CA VAL A 109 5.40 -4.38 -29.18
C VAL A 109 5.74 -3.01 -28.59
N ARG A 110 4.74 -2.31 -28.04
CA ARG A 110 4.91 -1.01 -27.37
C ARG A 110 4.49 -1.09 -25.92
N VAL A 111 5.31 -0.52 -25.04
CA VAL A 111 5.05 -0.44 -23.59
C VAL A 111 4.75 1.01 -23.20
N ILE A 112 3.68 1.23 -22.44
CA ILE A 112 3.34 2.52 -21.86
C ILE A 112 3.52 2.42 -20.35
N SER A 113 4.42 3.23 -19.79
CA SER A 113 4.60 3.36 -18.35
C SER A 113 3.93 4.63 -17.83
N PHE A 114 3.34 4.55 -16.65
CA PHE A 114 2.75 5.67 -15.94
C PHE A 114 2.96 5.50 -14.44
N ASP A 115 2.96 6.61 -13.71
CA ASP A 115 3.06 6.63 -12.24
C ASP A 115 2.10 7.68 -11.66
N PHE A 116 1.61 7.43 -10.45
CA PHE A 116 0.70 8.33 -9.76
C PHE A 116 1.47 9.39 -8.97
N SER A 117 1.21 10.66 -9.26
CA SER A 117 1.72 11.77 -8.45
C SER A 117 1.10 11.74 -7.05
N LYS A 118 1.93 11.64 -6.01
CA LYS A 118 1.50 11.65 -4.59
C LYS A 118 0.42 10.59 -4.27
N ALA A 119 0.51 9.39 -4.84
CA ALA A 119 -0.49 8.32 -4.74
C ALA A 119 -1.16 8.14 -3.36
N PHE A 120 -0.38 8.18 -2.27
CA PHE A 120 -0.90 8.01 -0.90
C PHE A 120 -1.57 9.26 -0.30
N GLY A 121 -1.28 10.44 -0.82
CA GLY A 121 -1.84 11.72 -0.36
C GLY A 121 -3.05 12.20 -1.16
N THR A 122 -3.37 11.54 -2.28
CA THR A 122 -4.44 11.96 -3.22
C THR A 122 -5.62 11.00 -3.29
N VAL A 123 -5.67 9.97 -2.44
CA VAL A 123 -6.83 9.05 -2.43
C VAL A 123 -8.03 9.77 -1.79
N PRO A 124 -9.16 9.92 -2.51
CA PRO A 124 -10.36 10.52 -1.93
C PRO A 124 -10.88 9.70 -0.76
N HIS A 125 -11.16 10.36 0.37
CA HIS A 125 -11.60 9.69 1.60
C HIS A 125 -12.90 8.90 1.43
N ASP A 126 -13.80 9.37 0.56
CA ASP A 126 -15.06 8.71 0.26
C ASP A 126 -14.88 7.37 -0.46
N ILE A 127 -13.80 7.21 -1.22
CA ILE A 127 -13.46 5.98 -1.95
C ILE A 127 -12.70 5.01 -1.04
N ALA A 128 -11.84 5.52 -0.14
CA ALA A 128 -11.06 4.72 0.78
C ALA A 128 -11.84 4.23 2.02
N GLY A 129 -13.08 4.70 2.23
CA GLY A 129 -13.91 4.32 3.38
C GLY A 129 -13.40 4.85 4.73
N CYS A 130 -12.47 5.81 4.74
CA CYS A 130 -11.98 6.42 5.98
C CYS A 130 -12.99 7.45 6.50
N ALA A 131 -13.71 7.09 7.57
CA ALA A 131 -14.48 8.04 8.34
C ALA A 131 -13.57 9.16 8.87
N LYS A 132 -14.02 10.41 8.71
CA LYS A 132 -13.34 11.65 9.12
C LYS A 132 -12.71 11.48 10.51
N SER A 133 -11.41 11.78 10.61
CA SER A 133 -10.74 12.05 11.89
C SER A 133 -11.26 13.33 12.51
#